data_AF-A0A962F8Y5-F1
#
_entry.id   AF-A0A962F8Y5-F1
#
_cell.length_a   1.000
_cell.length_b   1.000
_cell.length_c   1.000
_cell.angle_alpha   90.00
_cell.angle_beta   90.00
_cell.angle_gamma   90.00
#
_symmetry.space_group_name_H-M   'P 1'
#
loop_
_entity.id
_entity.type
_entity.pdbx_description
1 polymer ?
#
loop_
_entity_poly.entity_id
_entity_poly.type
_entity_poly.pdbx_seq_one_letter_code
_entity_poly.pdbx_strand_id
1 'polypeptide(L)'
;MFSKTSLGLAISALGVALGVLIVRHPEGLRAPLWVALAAMGAFVAAGLVIAAEDRGAFRLRQFGIFCLLLAMLAPPAWVAFGEGARACFGGIGLGGAAIGGAVSDFACRAGFGVGAAIIVLMLAGFLYNWARGKPM
;
A
#
# COMPACT_ATOMS: atom_id res chain seq x y z
N MET A 1 21.90 17.61 6.17
CA MET A 1 21.07 16.71 7.02
C MET A 1 19.62 17.03 6.69
N PHE A 2 18.92 16.15 5.96
CA PHE A 2 17.52 16.42 5.58
C PHE A 2 16.61 16.21 6.79
N SER A 3 15.63 17.09 7.00
CA SER A 3 14.59 16.89 8.03
C SER A 3 13.67 15.76 7.61
N LYS A 4 13.21 14.93 8.56
CA LYS A 4 12.20 13.90 8.32
C LYS A 4 10.94 14.51 7.68
N THR A 5 10.58 15.73 8.05
CA THR A 5 9.45 16.45 7.44
C THR A 5 9.65 16.69 5.95
N SER A 6 10.83 17.11 5.49
CA SER A 6 11.05 17.34 4.05
C SER A 6 11.00 16.03 3.26
N LEU A 7 11.51 14.93 3.84
CA LEU A 7 11.40 13.60 3.25
C LEU A 7 9.93 13.15 3.14
N GLY A 8 9.15 13.28 4.22
CA GLY A 8 7.74 12.89 4.23
C GLY A 8 6.90 13.69 3.22
N LEU A 9 7.16 14.99 3.11
CA LEU A 9 6.51 15.83 2.10
C LEU A 9 6.92 15.45 0.67
N ALA A 10 8.19 15.12 0.42
CA ALA A 10 8.65 14.66 -0.88
C ALA A 10 7.97 13.35 -1.31
N ILE A 11 7.85 12.38 -0.38
CA ILE A 11 7.14 11.11 -0.64
C ILE A 11 5.66 11.36 -0.92
N SER A 12 5.03 12.25 -0.15
CA SER A 12 3.62 12.60 -0.37
C SER A 12 3.40 13.25 -1.72
N ALA A 13 4.26 14.22 -2.07
CA ALA A 13 4.22 14.91 -3.36
C ALA A 13 4.43 13.95 -4.53
N LEU A 14 5.35 12.99 -4.39
CA LEU A 14 5.56 11.94 -5.37
C LEU A 14 4.30 11.08 -5.57
N GLY A 15 3.65 10.66 -4.49
CA GLY A 15 2.39 9.91 -4.55
C GLY A 15 1.28 10.69 -5.28
N VAL A 16 1.12 11.97 -4.97
CA VAL A 16 0.16 12.85 -5.67
C VAL A 16 0.51 13.00 -7.15
N ALA A 17 1.78 13.28 -7.46
CA ALA A 17 2.24 13.46 -8.85
C ALA A 17 1.99 12.19 -9.68
N LEU A 18 2.33 11.02 -9.14
CA LEU A 18 2.04 9.73 -9.80
C LEU A 18 0.54 9.49 -9.95
N GLY A 19 -0.27 9.81 -8.94
CA GLY A 19 -1.73 9.74 -9.04
C GLY A 19 -2.30 10.62 -10.16
N VAL A 20 -1.81 11.87 -10.28
CA VAL A 20 -2.21 12.78 -11.37
C VAL A 20 -1.79 12.23 -12.72
N LEU A 21 -0.59 11.66 -12.84
CA LEU A 21 -0.12 11.03 -14.07
C LEU A 21 -1.01 9.84 -14.46
N ILE A 22 -1.39 8.98 -13.51
CA ILE A 22 -2.27 7.83 -13.77
C ILE A 22 -3.66 8.28 -14.25
N VAL A 23 -4.22 9.37 -13.68
CA VAL A 23 -5.52 9.89 -14.12
C VAL A 23 -5.43 10.52 -15.51
N ARG A 24 -4.32 11.17 -15.84
CA ARG A 24 -4.12 11.81 -17.15
C ARG A 24 -3.74 10.83 -18.25
N HIS A 25 -3.04 9.76 -17.90
CA HIS A 25 -2.48 8.76 -18.81
C HIS A 25 -2.83 7.35 -18.33
N PRO A 26 -4.13 6.95 -18.37
CA PRO A 26 -4.55 5.62 -17.94
C PRO A 26 -4.17 4.53 -18.96
N GLU A 27 -3.65 4.89 -20.13
CA GLU A 27 -3.15 3.93 -21.12
C GLU A 27 -2.11 2.98 -20.53
N GLY A 28 -2.33 1.67 -20.70
CA GLY A 28 -1.42 0.62 -20.21
C GLY A 28 -1.64 0.18 -18.75
N LEU A 29 -2.61 0.75 -18.03
CA LEU A 29 -2.99 0.26 -16.70
C LEU A 29 -3.57 -1.16 -16.80
N ARG A 30 -2.90 -2.14 -16.18
CA ARG A 30 -3.35 -3.53 -16.09
C ARG A 30 -4.33 -3.79 -14.95
N ALA A 31 -4.71 -2.75 -14.23
CA ALA A 31 -5.62 -2.80 -13.09
C ALA A 31 -6.66 -1.68 -13.19
N PRO A 32 -7.83 -1.81 -12.53
CA PRO A 32 -8.78 -0.73 -12.41
C PRO A 32 -8.15 0.52 -11.81
N LEU A 33 -8.59 1.68 -12.29
CA LEU A 33 -8.08 2.98 -11.86
C LEU A 33 -8.09 3.16 -10.33
N TRP A 34 -9.14 2.70 -9.66
CA TRP A 34 -9.26 2.81 -8.20
C TRP A 34 -8.18 2.04 -7.45
N VAL A 35 -7.70 0.90 -7.97
CA VAL A 35 -6.62 0.10 -7.35
C VAL A 35 -5.31 0.86 -7.45
N ALA A 36 -5.03 1.43 -8.62
CA ALA A 36 -3.82 2.22 -8.85
C ALA A 36 -3.81 3.49 -8.00
N LEU A 37 -4.95 4.17 -7.87
CA LEU A 37 -5.10 5.33 -6.98
C LEU A 37 -4.93 4.96 -5.52
N ALA A 38 -5.44 3.80 -5.07
CA ALA A 38 -5.22 3.32 -3.72
C ALA A 38 -3.73 3.09 -3.45
N ALA A 39 -3.00 2.48 -4.39
CA ALA A 39 -1.55 2.29 -4.27
C ALA A 39 -0.81 3.64 -4.15
N MET A 40 -1.20 4.66 -4.93
CA MET A 40 -0.63 6.01 -4.80
C MET A 40 -1.01 6.68 -3.46
N GLY A 41 -2.23 6.43 -2.98
CA GLY A 41 -2.68 6.85 -1.65
C GLY A 41 -1.80 6.31 -0.53
N ALA A 42 -1.20 5.13 -0.68
CA ALA A 42 -0.26 4.58 0.29
C ALA A 42 1.01 5.47 0.42
N PHE A 43 1.55 5.97 -0.70
CA PHE A 43 2.68 6.90 -0.66
C PHE A 43 2.31 8.22 0.04
N VAL A 44 1.12 8.76 -0.26
CA VAL A 44 0.63 9.98 0.39
C VAL A 44 0.46 9.77 1.90
N ALA A 45 -0.18 8.68 2.31
CA ALA A 45 -0.36 8.35 3.71
C ALA A 45 0.97 8.10 4.43
N ALA A 46 1.91 7.37 3.81
CA ALA A 46 3.24 7.13 4.38
C ALA A 46 4.02 8.44 4.59
N GLY A 47 4.01 9.33 3.60
CA GLY A 47 4.67 10.63 3.72
C GLY A 47 4.07 11.52 4.80
N LEU A 48 2.74 11.50 4.96
CA LEU A 48 2.04 12.18 6.06
C LEU A 48 2.40 11.61 7.42
N VAL A 49 2.52 10.28 7.56
CA VAL A 49 2.97 9.63 8.80
C VAL A 49 4.36 10.10 9.19
N ILE A 50 5.31 10.11 8.24
CA ILE A 50 6.69 10.57 8.46
C ILE A 50 6.72 12.05 8.89
N ALA A 51 5.94 12.91 8.21
CA ALA A 51 5.87 14.33 8.54
C ALA A 51 5.14 14.62 9.87
N ALA A 52 4.22 13.75 10.28
CA ALA A 52 3.50 13.87 11.56
C ALA A 52 4.37 13.42 12.75
N GLU A 53 5.24 12.42 12.54
CA GLU A 53 6.18 11.93 13.55
C GLU A 53 7.13 13.04 14.02
N ASP A 54 7.69 13.81 13.09
CA ASP A 54 8.62 14.91 13.37
C ASP A 54 7.98 16.04 14.20
N ARG A 55 6.66 16.20 14.11
CA ARG A 55 5.89 17.24 14.82
C ARG A 55 5.23 16.77 16.11
N GLY A 56 5.40 15.50 16.49
CA GLY A 56 4.71 14.92 17.64
C GLY A 56 3.18 14.88 17.50
N ALA A 57 2.66 14.98 16.27
CA ALA A 57 1.23 15.05 15.98
C ALA A 57 0.60 13.66 16.02
N PHE A 58 0.43 13.11 17.23
CA PHE A 58 0.04 11.72 17.47
C PHE A 58 -1.23 11.29 16.71
N ARG A 59 -2.32 12.09 16.76
CA ARG A 59 -3.57 11.78 16.06
C ARG A 59 -3.41 11.76 14.55
N LEU A 60 -2.61 12.67 14.00
CA LEU A 60 -2.34 12.73 12.57
C LEU A 60 -1.51 11.53 12.12
N ARG A 61 -0.52 11.13 12.94
CA ARG A 61 0.25 9.89 12.71
C ARG A 61 -0.66 8.67 12.69
N GLN A 62 -1.53 8.52 13.69
CA GLN A 62 -2.47 7.40 13.77
C GLN A 62 -3.43 7.37 12.57
N PHE A 63 -4.01 8.51 12.21
CA PHE A 63 -4.87 8.62 11.02
C PHE A 63 -4.11 8.25 9.74
N GLY A 64 -2.87 8.72 9.58
CA GLY A 64 -2.02 8.37 8.45
C GLY A 64 -1.73 6.87 8.38
N ILE A 65 -1.45 6.20 9.51
CA ILE A 65 -1.24 4.75 9.57
C ILE A 65 -2.52 4.00 9.15
N PHE A 66 -3.69 4.45 9.62
CA PHE A 66 -4.97 3.87 9.23
C PHE A 66 -5.21 3.99 7.72
N CYS A 67 -5.02 5.18 7.15
CA CYS A 67 -5.13 5.40 5.71
C CYS A 67 -4.12 4.56 4.92
N LEU A 68 -2.90 4.43 5.42
CA LEU A 68 -1.85 3.62 4.81
C LEU A 68 -2.25 2.14 4.75
N LEU A 69 -2.75 1.59 5.86
CA LEU A 69 -3.19 0.19 5.91
C LEU A 69 -4.35 -0.07 4.95
N LEU A 70 -5.34 0.83 4.88
CA LEU A 70 -6.45 0.72 3.92
C LEU A 70 -5.96 0.78 2.47
N ALA A 71 -5.07 1.72 2.17
CA ALA A 71 -4.47 1.87 0.84
C ALA A 71 -3.66 0.63 0.43
N MET A 72 -2.90 0.06 1.36
CA MET A 72 -2.13 -1.18 1.14
C MET A 72 -3.01 -2.42 1.02
N LEU A 73 -4.21 -2.43 1.61
CA LEU A 73 -5.14 -3.55 1.53
C LEU A 73 -5.79 -3.67 0.15
N ALA A 74 -6.02 -2.54 -0.52
CA ALA A 74 -6.77 -2.50 -1.78
C ALA A 74 -6.15 -3.37 -2.91
N PRO A 75 -4.84 -3.25 -3.24
CA PRO A 75 -4.23 -4.10 -4.27
C PRO A 75 -4.28 -5.61 -3.97
N PRO A 76 -3.82 -6.11 -2.80
CA PRO A 76 -3.86 -7.54 -2.52
C PRO A 76 -5.28 -8.08 -2.42
N ALA A 77 -6.24 -7.31 -1.86
CA ALA A 77 -7.64 -7.72 -1.85
C ALA A 77 -8.22 -7.82 -3.26
N TRP A 78 -7.90 -6.87 -4.15
CA TRP A 78 -8.34 -6.92 -5.55
C TRP A 78 -7.74 -8.10 -6.31
N VAL A 79 -6.46 -8.43 -6.09
CA VAL A 79 -5.85 -9.59 -6.75
C VAL A 79 -6.44 -10.89 -6.22
N ALA A 80 -6.62 -11.02 -4.91
CA ALA A 80 -7.14 -12.23 -4.27
C ALA A 80 -8.60 -12.50 -4.64
N PHE A 81 -9.46 -11.48 -4.55
CA PHE A 81 -10.92 -11.63 -4.63
C PHE A 81 -11.55 -11.03 -5.89
N GLY A 82 -10.80 -10.26 -6.69
CA GLY A 82 -11.34 -9.61 -7.88
C GLY A 82 -11.60 -10.59 -9.03
N GLU A 83 -12.55 -10.23 -9.88
CA GLU A 83 -12.93 -10.99 -11.07
C GLU A 83 -11.85 -10.96 -12.17
N GLY A 84 -11.87 -11.98 -13.04
CA GLY A 84 -10.98 -12.14 -14.19
C GLY A 84 -9.72 -12.97 -13.91
N ALA A 85 -9.12 -13.49 -14.98
CA ALA A 85 -7.85 -14.22 -14.88
C ALA A 85 -6.71 -13.28 -14.47
N ARG A 86 -5.87 -13.73 -13.53
CA ARG A 86 -4.68 -13.01 -13.07
C ARG A 86 -3.44 -13.71 -13.59
N ALA A 87 -2.73 -13.06 -14.51
CA ALA A 87 -1.42 -13.50 -14.92
C ALA A 87 -0.39 -12.93 -13.95
N CYS A 88 0.13 -13.77 -13.07
CA CYS A 88 1.18 -13.40 -12.13
C CYS A 88 2.50 -14.00 -12.58
N PHE A 89 3.55 -13.20 -12.53
CA PHE A 89 4.91 -13.66 -12.77
C PHE A 89 5.59 -13.79 -11.42
N GLY A 90 5.83 -15.04 -11.00
CA GLY A 90 6.49 -15.35 -9.74
C GLY A 90 7.98 -15.45 -9.99
N GLY A 91 8.76 -14.60 -9.34
CA GLY A 91 10.22 -14.66 -9.36
C GLY A 91 10.78 -14.95 -7.97
N ILE A 92 11.68 -15.92 -7.86
CA ILE A 92 12.46 -16.12 -6.65
C ILE A 92 13.81 -15.46 -6.90
N GLY A 93 14.10 -14.39 -6.17
CA GLY A 93 15.41 -13.74 -6.22
C GLY A 93 16.42 -14.53 -5.38
N LEU A 94 17.33 -15.25 -6.03
CA LEU A 94 18.49 -15.87 -5.39
C LEU A 94 19.76 -15.20 -5.95
N GLY A 95 20.40 -14.36 -5.14
CA GLY A 95 21.73 -13.81 -5.46
C GLY A 95 21.80 -12.86 -6.66
N GLY A 96 20.74 -12.09 -6.95
CA GLY A 96 20.74 -11.08 -8.02
C GLY A 96 20.27 -11.58 -9.39
N ALA A 97 20.01 -12.88 -9.55
CA ALA A 97 19.30 -13.43 -10.70
C ALA A 97 17.82 -13.64 -10.35
N ALA A 98 16.92 -12.97 -11.08
CA ALA A 98 15.49 -13.23 -10.98
C ALA A 98 15.16 -14.46 -11.84
N ILE A 99 15.11 -15.64 -11.22
CA ILE A 99 14.55 -16.83 -11.86
C ILE A 99 13.05 -16.77 -11.64
N GLY A 100 12.30 -16.47 -12.70
CA GLY A 100 10.85 -16.31 -12.63
C GLY A 100 10.12 -17.07 -13.71
N GLY A 101 8.92 -17.54 -13.36
CA GLY A 101 8.01 -18.24 -14.25
C GLY A 101 6.58 -17.79 -14.03
N ALA A 102 5.72 -18.13 -14.99
CA ALA A 102 4.29 -18.00 -14.82
C ALA A 102 3.83 -18.88 -13.65
N VAL A 103 3.16 -18.30 -12.67
CA VAL A 103 2.52 -19.05 -11.57
C VAL A 103 1.05 -19.27 -11.90
N SER A 104 0.48 -20.35 -11.36
CA SER A 104 -0.95 -20.61 -11.52
C SER A 104 -1.78 -19.46 -10.91
N ASP A 105 -2.93 -19.16 -11.51
CA ASP A 105 -3.87 -18.13 -11.02
C ASP A 105 -4.21 -18.36 -9.53
N PHE A 106 -4.43 -19.64 -9.16
CA PHE A 106 -4.70 -20.03 -7.78
C PHE A 106 -3.55 -19.68 -6.82
N ALA A 107 -2.30 -19.99 -7.19
CA ALA A 107 -1.14 -19.66 -6.35
C ALA A 107 -1.00 -18.13 -6.17
N CYS A 108 -1.29 -17.37 -7.22
CA CYS A 108 -1.27 -15.92 -7.13
C CYS A 108 -2.33 -15.38 -6.19
N ARG A 109 -3.58 -15.83 -6.36
CA ARG A 109 -4.71 -15.42 -5.49
C ARG A 109 -4.46 -15.80 -4.04
N ALA A 110 -3.93 -17.00 -3.79
CA ALA A 110 -3.59 -17.45 -2.44
C ALA A 110 -2.50 -16.56 -1.80
N GLY A 111 -1.42 -16.26 -2.53
CA GLY A 111 -0.33 -15.42 -2.03
C GLY A 111 -0.79 -14.00 -1.67
N PHE A 112 -1.51 -13.34 -2.58
CA PHE A 112 -2.08 -12.02 -2.30
C PHE A 112 -3.20 -12.08 -1.23
N GLY A 113 -3.94 -13.19 -1.15
CA GLY A 113 -4.95 -13.42 -0.13
C GLY A 113 -4.35 -13.49 1.28
N VAL A 114 -3.23 -14.18 1.45
CA VAL A 114 -2.47 -14.18 2.72
C VAL A 114 -1.96 -12.78 3.05
N GLY A 115 -1.41 -12.06 2.07
CA GLY A 115 -1.00 -10.66 2.25
C GLY A 115 -2.15 -9.75 2.71
N ALA A 116 -3.32 -9.88 2.07
CA ALA A 116 -4.53 -9.15 2.47
C ALA A 116 -4.96 -9.51 3.90
N ALA A 117 -4.95 -10.81 4.26
CA ALA A 117 -5.31 -11.27 5.59
C ALA A 117 -4.38 -10.68 6.67
N ILE A 118 -3.07 -10.61 6.42
CA ILE A 118 -2.11 -9.98 7.33
C ILE A 118 -2.46 -8.50 7.55
N ILE A 119 -2.73 -7.76 6.47
CA ILE A 119 -3.08 -6.33 6.57
C ILE A 119 -4.41 -6.15 7.34
N VAL A 120 -5.39 -7.02 7.12
CA VAL A 120 -6.65 -7.02 7.89
C VAL A 120 -6.40 -7.25 9.37
N LEU A 121 -5.53 -8.20 9.74
CA LEU A 121 -5.17 -8.44 11.14
C LEU A 121 -4.47 -7.23 11.77
N MET A 122 -3.57 -6.58 11.02
CA MET A 122 -2.91 -5.34 11.47
C MET A 122 -3.92 -4.21 11.68
N LEU A 123 -4.88 -4.05 10.74
CA LEU A 123 -5.95 -3.05 10.84
C LEU A 123 -6.88 -3.32 12.03
N ALA A 124 -7.26 -4.58 12.24
CA ALA A 124 -8.08 -4.99 13.38
C ALA A 124 -7.37 -4.74 14.72
N GLY A 125 -6.08 -5.10 14.81
CA GLY A 125 -5.25 -4.83 15.98
C GLY A 125 -5.11 -3.32 16.25
N PHE A 126 -4.93 -2.53 15.20
CA PHE A 126 -4.91 -1.08 15.27
C PHE A 126 -6.23 -0.52 15.82
N LEU A 127 -7.37 -0.89 15.23
CA LEU A 127 -8.68 -0.43 15.68
C LEU A 127 -8.99 -0.87 17.12
N TYR A 128 -8.60 -2.09 17.49
CA TYR A 128 -8.76 -2.61 18.84
C TYR A 128 -7.97 -1.79 19.87
N ASN A 129 -6.70 -1.47 19.58
CA ASN A 129 -5.88 -0.64 20.46
C ASN A 129 -6.40 0.80 20.55
N TRP A 130 -6.87 1.35 19.42
CA TRP A 130 -7.50 2.67 19.37
C TRP A 130 -8.74 2.71 20.26
N ALA A 131 -9.64 1.74 20.12
CA ALA A 131 -10.87 1.66 20.91
C ALA A 131 -10.60 1.52 22.41
N ARG A 132 -9.47 0.91 22.80
CA ARG A 132 -9.04 0.79 24.20
C ARG A 132 -8.26 2.00 24.73
N GLY A 133 -8.08 3.05 23.93
CA GLY A 133 -7.33 4.24 24.34
C GLY A 133 -5.86 3.98 24.63
N LYS A 134 -5.31 2.86 24.16
CA LYS A 134 -3.89 2.54 24.37
C LYS A 134 -3.05 3.41 23.45
N PRO A 135 -2.02 4.11 23.96
CA PRO A 135 -1.07 4.78 23.10
C PRO A 135 -0.36 3.73 22.23
N MET A 136 -0.40 3.93 20.91
CA MET A 136 0.31 3.14 19.90
C MET A 136 1.57 3.87 19.47
#